data_AF-A0AAW5EGI3-F1
#
_entry.id   AF-A0AAW5EGI3-F1
#
_cell.length_a   1.000
_cell.length_b   1.000
_cell.length_c   1.000
_cell.angle_alpha   90.00
_cell.angle_beta   90.00
_cell.angle_gamma   90.00
#
_symmetry.space_group_name_H-M   'P 1'
#
loop_
_entity.id
_entity.type
_entity.pdbx_description
1 polymer ?
#
loop_
_entity_poly.entity_id
_entity_poly.type
_entity_poly.pdbx_seq_one_letter_code
_entity_poly.pdbx_strand_id
1 'polypeptide(L)'
;ILFVCGGAFDGLETILKRKLGDKVVGFFDNEKENSKALLEKIEPDDLVHFGLIPELIGRLHVITSLNELNEDDMVRILTEPKNAIVKQYQKLFAIDGVNLKFEDDALREIAKLALERKTGARGLRS
;
A
#
# COMPACT_ATOMS: atom_id res chain seq x y z
N ILE A 1 3.28 -24.43 13.02
CA ILE A 1 4.05 -23.44 12.23
C ILE A 1 3.04 -22.52 11.55
N LEU A 2 3.17 -21.20 11.68
CA LEU A 2 2.30 -20.22 11.01
C LEU A 2 2.90 -19.85 9.64
N PHE A 3 2.07 -19.86 8.60
CA PHE A 3 2.44 -19.38 7.27
C PHE A 3 1.76 -18.05 7.00
N VAL A 4 2.55 -17.07 6.55
CA VAL A 4 2.05 -15.78 6.06
C VAL A 4 2.59 -15.61 4.64
N CYS A 5 1.68 -15.55 3.67
CA CYS A 5 2.00 -15.34 2.27
C CYS A 5 1.50 -13.95 1.86
N GLY A 6 2.32 -13.19 1.14
CA GLY A 6 1.96 -11.86 0.67
C GLY A 6 2.57 -11.57 -0.69
N GLY A 7 1.91 -10.72 -1.47
CA GLY A 7 2.31 -10.36 -2.82
C GLY A 7 1.61 -9.09 -3.30
N ALA A 8 2.09 -8.53 -4.41
CA ALA A 8 1.41 -7.47 -5.14
C ALA A 8 0.61 -8.11 -6.27
N PHE A 9 -0.72 -8.03 -6.19
CA PHE A 9 -1.65 -8.68 -7.13
C PHE A 9 -2.14 -7.66 -8.17
N ASP A 10 -1.22 -7.17 -9.00
CA ASP A 10 -1.54 -6.16 -10.01
C ASP A 10 -2.52 -6.71 -11.04
N GLY A 11 -3.56 -5.93 -11.37
CA GLY A 11 -4.66 -6.35 -12.24
C GLY A 11 -5.81 -7.11 -11.55
N LEU A 12 -5.68 -7.50 -10.27
CA LEU A 12 -6.78 -8.14 -9.52
C LEU A 12 -8.02 -7.22 -9.42
N GLU A 13 -7.80 -5.91 -9.27
CA GLU A 13 -8.89 -4.92 -9.29
C GLU A 13 -9.72 -4.97 -10.58
N THR A 14 -9.11 -5.29 -11.71
CA THR A 14 -9.83 -5.39 -12.99
C THR A 14 -10.74 -6.62 -13.02
N ILE A 15 -10.32 -7.72 -12.38
CA ILE A 15 -11.13 -8.94 -12.24
C ILE A 15 -12.34 -8.64 -11.34
N LEU A 16 -12.10 -7.98 -10.20
CA LEU A 16 -13.14 -7.58 -9.26
C LEU A 16 -14.18 -6.63 -9.89
N LYS A 17 -13.73 -5.59 -10.62
CA LYS A 17 -14.63 -4.67 -11.32
C LYS A 17 -15.50 -5.40 -12.36
N ARG A 18 -14.93 -6.34 -13.12
CA ARG A 18 -15.70 -7.16 -14.07
C ARG A 18 -16.76 -8.01 -13.37
N LYS A 19 -16.44 -8.59 -12.20
CA LYS A 19 -17.38 -9.38 -11.39
C LYS A 19 -18.53 -8.52 -10.84
N LEU A 20 -18.25 -7.29 -10.44
CA LEU A 20 -19.24 -6.35 -9.90
C LEU A 20 -20.12 -5.67 -10.96
N GLY A 21 -19.91 -5.96 -12.25
CA GLY A 21 -20.84 -5.54 -13.30
C GLY A 21 -20.48 -4.24 -14.01
N ASP A 22 -19.21 -3.84 -14.05
CA ASP A 22 -18.71 -2.64 -14.77
C ASP A 22 -18.82 -2.74 -16.31
N LYS A 23 -19.61 -3.70 -16.82
CA LYS A 23 -19.99 -3.88 -18.22
C LYS A 23 -21.50 -3.71 -18.38
N VAL A 24 -22.02 -2.52 -18.10
CA VAL A 24 -23.32 -2.11 -18.64
C VAL A 24 -23.07 -1.00 -19.66
N VAL A 25 -23.11 -1.36 -20.94
CA VAL A 25 -23.17 -0.38 -22.03
C VAL A 25 -24.52 0.32 -21.94
N GLY A 26 -24.58 1.44 -21.22
CA GLY A 26 -25.79 2.27 -21.14
C GLY A 26 -25.79 3.28 -19.99
N PHE A 27 -25.83 4.57 -20.34
CA PHE A 27 -26.46 5.76 -19.70
C PHE A 27 -26.56 5.93 -18.17
N PHE A 28 -25.94 5.10 -17.35
CA PHE A 28 -25.85 5.32 -15.91
C PHE A 28 -24.37 5.46 -15.53
N ASP A 29 -24.03 6.67 -15.10
CA ASP A 29 -22.74 7.02 -14.53
C ASP A 29 -22.62 6.27 -13.20
N ASN A 30 -22.12 5.03 -13.26
CA ASN A 30 -21.91 4.24 -12.06
C ASN A 30 -20.76 4.89 -11.28
N GLU A 31 -21.08 5.36 -10.08
CA GLU A 31 -20.13 5.95 -9.14
C GLU A 31 -18.87 5.09 -9.08
N LYS A 32 -17.70 5.73 -9.24
CA LYS A 32 -16.40 5.06 -9.11
C LYS A 32 -16.29 4.47 -7.71
N GLU A 33 -16.61 3.19 -7.54
CA GLU A 33 -16.34 2.48 -6.29
C GLU A 33 -14.83 2.60 -6.01
N ASN A 34 -14.50 3.10 -4.82
CA ASN A 34 -13.11 3.24 -4.37
C ASN A 34 -12.40 1.88 -4.44
N SER A 35 -11.21 1.81 -5.06
CA SER A 35 -10.36 0.61 -5.13
C SER A 35 -10.14 -0.06 -3.76
N LYS A 36 -10.16 0.73 -2.69
CA LYS A 36 -10.09 0.26 -1.30
C LYS A 36 -11.26 -0.66 -0.91
N ALA A 37 -12.49 -0.27 -1.22
CA ALA A 37 -13.69 -1.05 -0.92
C ALA A 37 -13.81 -2.30 -1.81
N LEU A 38 -13.15 -2.29 -2.97
CA LEU A 38 -13.07 -3.43 -3.88
C LEU A 38 -12.17 -4.54 -3.31
N LEU A 39 -10.99 -4.20 -2.79
CA LEU A 39 -10.05 -5.19 -2.24
C LEU A 39 -10.55 -5.85 -0.95
N GLU A 40 -11.35 -5.15 -0.15
CA GLU A 40 -11.97 -5.71 1.06
C GLU A 40 -13.03 -6.79 0.76
N LYS A 41 -13.56 -6.82 -0.49
CA LYS A 41 -14.58 -7.78 -0.94
C LYS A 41 -13.98 -9.00 -1.67
N ILE A 42 -12.66 -9.21 -1.59
CA ILE A 42 -12.01 -10.35 -2.26
C ILE A 42 -12.55 -11.68 -1.73
N GLU A 43 -12.90 -12.56 -2.66
CA GLU A 43 -13.23 -13.96 -2.38
C GLU A 43 -12.13 -14.90 -2.92
N PRO A 44 -12.01 -16.12 -2.36
CA PRO A 44 -11.06 -17.14 -2.83
C PRO A 44 -11.13 -17.42 -4.34
N ASP A 45 -12.32 -17.38 -4.93
CA ASP A 45 -12.54 -17.63 -6.36
C ASP A 45 -11.88 -16.57 -7.26
N ASP A 46 -11.84 -15.31 -6.79
CA ASP A 46 -11.20 -14.20 -7.50
C ASP A 46 -9.68 -14.44 -7.64
N LEU A 47 -9.07 -15.06 -6.62
CA LEU A 47 -7.66 -15.43 -6.63
C LEU A 47 -7.37 -16.61 -7.57
N VAL A 48 -8.35 -17.51 -7.75
CA VAL A 48 -8.24 -18.59 -8.74
C VAL A 48 -8.33 -18.02 -10.15
N HIS A 49 -9.28 -17.10 -10.40
CA HIS A 49 -9.38 -16.38 -11.67
C HIS A 49 -8.15 -15.51 -11.97
N PHE A 50 -7.47 -15.01 -10.94
CA PHE A 50 -6.18 -14.33 -11.06
C PHE A 50 -5.05 -15.27 -11.49
N GLY A 51 -5.14 -16.57 -11.18
CA GLY A 51 -4.20 -17.61 -11.61
C GLY A 51 -3.58 -18.44 -10.48
N LEU A 52 -4.04 -18.29 -9.24
CA LEU A 52 -3.62 -19.17 -8.15
C LEU A 52 -4.36 -20.52 -8.21
N ILE A 53 -3.67 -21.61 -7.87
CA ILE A 53 -4.29 -22.94 -7.87
C ILE A 53 -5.23 -23.13 -6.67
N PRO A 54 -6.38 -23.80 -6.84
CA PRO A 54 -7.36 -24.00 -5.76
C PRO A 54 -6.78 -24.70 -4.52
N GLU A 55 -5.85 -25.64 -4.69
CA GLU A 55 -5.23 -26.38 -3.60
C GLU A 55 -4.38 -25.49 -2.69
N LEU A 56 -3.78 -24.43 -3.25
CA LEU A 56 -3.01 -23.45 -2.48
C LEU A 56 -3.96 -22.51 -1.73
N ILE A 57 -4.97 -21.99 -2.41
CA ILE A 57 -5.98 -21.11 -1.80
C ILE A 57 -6.73 -21.82 -0.68
N GLY A 58 -7.07 -23.10 -0.86
CA GLY A 58 -7.70 -23.92 0.17
C GLY A 58 -6.86 -24.11 1.44
N ARG A 59 -5.55 -23.83 1.40
CA ARG A 59 -4.68 -23.83 2.60
C ARG A 59 -4.58 -22.46 3.26
N LEU A 60 -5.02 -21.40 2.58
CA LEU A 60 -4.96 -20.00 3.04
C LEU A 60 -6.35 -19.55 3.51
N HIS A 61 -6.69 -19.90 4.76
CA HIS A 61 -8.01 -19.66 5.35
C HIS A 61 -8.30 -18.18 5.68
N VAL A 62 -7.28 -17.32 5.68
CA VAL A 62 -7.39 -15.91 6.03
C VAL A 62 -6.80 -15.09 4.88
N ILE A 63 -7.62 -14.20 4.33
CA ILE A 63 -7.25 -13.24 3.30
C ILE A 63 -7.39 -11.85 3.91
N THR A 64 -6.39 -11.00 3.69
CA THR A 64 -6.42 -9.60 4.12
C THR A 64 -5.75 -8.73 3.06
N SER A 65 -6.25 -7.51 2.87
CA SER A 65 -5.70 -6.53 1.96
C SER A 65 -5.04 -5.39 2.73
N LEU A 66 -3.97 -4.84 2.16
CA LEU A 66 -3.35 -3.62 2.67
C LEU A 66 -3.84 -2.42 1.86
N ASN A 67 -3.95 -1.30 2.55
CA ASN A 67 -4.34 -0.03 1.96
C ASN A 67 -3.14 0.65 1.31
N GLU A 68 -3.42 1.46 0.27
CA GLU A 68 -2.42 2.39 -0.24
C GLU A 68 -2.02 3.40 0.85
N LEU A 69 -0.75 3.79 0.81
CA LEU A 69 -0.18 4.76 1.73
C LEU A 69 -0.60 6.17 1.32
N ASN A 70 -1.10 6.95 2.28
CA ASN A 70 -1.37 8.38 2.09
C ASN A 70 -0.21 9.25 2.63
N GLU A 71 -0.33 10.57 2.51
CA GLU A 71 0.70 11.52 2.95
C GLU A 71 0.99 11.40 4.46
N ASP A 72 -0.05 11.29 5.28
CA ASP A 72 0.09 11.16 6.73
C ASP A 72 0.79 9.84 7.09
N ASP A 73 0.44 8.73 6.43
CA ASP A 73 1.11 7.44 6.61
C ASP A 73 2.60 7.54 6.30
N MET A 74 2.96 8.27 5.25
CA MET A 74 4.35 8.49 4.82
C MET A 74 5.13 9.32 5.85
N VAL A 75 4.53 10.40 6.38
CA VAL A 75 5.13 11.20 7.46
C VAL A 75 5.31 10.36 8.73
N ARG A 76 4.33 9.52 9.07
CA ARG A 76 4.43 8.60 10.20
C ARG A 76 5.57 7.61 10.00
N ILE A 77 5.73 7.03 8.80
CA ILE A 77 6.84 6.13 8.48
C ILE A 77 8.20 6.83 8.62
N LEU A 78 8.30 8.11 8.25
CA LEU A 78 9.52 8.91 8.37
C LEU A 78 9.94 9.14 9.84
N THR A 79 8.99 9.14 10.79
CA THR A 79 9.20 9.68 12.15
C THR A 79 8.90 8.70 13.29
N GLU A 80 7.82 7.93 13.23
CA GLU A 80 7.32 7.12 14.36
C GLU A 80 8.09 5.82 14.59
N PRO A 81 8.36 4.97 13.57
CA PRO A 81 8.99 3.67 13.78
C PRO A 81 10.30 3.76 14.56
N LYS A 82 10.64 2.70 15.29
CA LYS A 82 11.92 2.61 16.01
C LYS A 82 13.11 2.81 15.06
N ASN A 83 12.99 2.30 13.84
CA ASN A 83 13.99 2.41 12.78
C ASN A 83 13.60 3.44 11.71
N ALA A 84 12.89 4.51 12.07
CA ALA A 84 12.47 5.54 11.12
C ALA A 84 13.66 6.28 10.49
N ILE A 85 13.50 6.73 9.24
CA ILE A 85 14.59 7.33 8.44
C ILE A 85 15.14 8.60 9.12
N VAL A 86 14.26 9.47 9.65
CA VAL A 86 14.68 10.68 10.37
C VAL A 86 15.59 10.33 11.54
N LYS A 87 15.21 9.34 12.36
CA LYS A 87 16.01 8.88 13.52
C LYS A 87 17.36 8.32 13.10
N GLN A 88 17.42 7.63 11.96
CA GLN A 88 18.68 7.09 11.43
C GLN A 88 19.64 8.23 11.05
N TYR A 89 19.16 9.25 10.32
CA TYR A 89 20.00 10.39 9.94
C TYR A 89 20.37 11.27 11.14
N GLN A 90 19.45 11.52 12.06
CA GLN A 90 19.77 12.24 13.30
C GLN A 90 20.88 11.55 14.09
N LYS A 91 20.81 10.21 14.22
CA LYS A 91 21.86 9.44 14.88
C LYS A 91 23.18 9.48 14.12
N LEU A 92 23.14 9.43 12.78
CA LEU A 92 24.33 9.51 11.94
C LEU A 92 25.06 10.85 12.14
N PHE A 93 24.35 11.97 12.10
CA PHE A 93 24.92 13.30 12.30
C PHE A 93 25.38 13.54 13.75
N ALA A 94 24.71 12.94 14.73
CA ALA A 94 25.10 13.04 16.13
C ALA A 94 26.48 12.39 16.43
N ILE A 95 26.93 11.44 15.60
CA ILE A 95 28.28 10.85 15.72
C ILE A 95 29.36 11.91 15.49
N ASP A 96 29.08 12.87 14.59
CA ASP A 96 29.96 13.99 14.29
C ASP A 96 29.67 15.23 15.16
N GLY A 97 28.86 15.07 16.21
CA GLY A 97 28.47 16.17 17.11
C GLY A 97 27.48 17.17 16.50
N VAL A 98 26.86 16.85 15.36
CA VAL A 98 25.91 17.73 14.67
C VAL A 98 24.47 17.39 15.06
N ASN A 99 23.68 18.42 15.41
CA ASN A 99 22.24 18.26 15.69
C ASN A 99 21.41 18.52 14.43
N LEU A 100 20.82 17.46 13.88
CA LEU A 100 19.95 17.52 12.71
C LEU A 100 18.47 17.64 13.11
N LYS A 101 17.79 18.66 12.62
CA LYS A 101 16.34 18.86 12.81
C LYS A 101 15.62 18.86 11.46
N PHE A 102 14.46 18.25 11.42
CA PHE A 102 13.54 18.30 10.30
C PHE A 102 12.29 19.04 10.76
N GLU A 103 11.84 19.98 9.94
CA GLU A 103 10.56 20.68 10.16
C GLU A 103 9.41 19.84 9.64
N ASP A 104 8.23 19.98 10.25
CA ASP A 104 7.05 19.20 9.88
C ASP A 104 6.64 19.45 8.43
N ASP A 105 6.75 20.70 7.95
CA ASP A 105 6.46 21.07 6.56
C ASP A 105 7.44 20.40 5.58
N ALA A 106 8.71 20.28 5.95
CA ALA A 106 9.71 19.58 5.14
C ALA A 106 9.38 18.08 5.03
N LEU A 107 8.92 17.46 6.11
CA LEU A 107 8.53 16.05 6.10
C LEU A 107 7.30 15.79 5.23
N ARG A 108 6.31 16.70 5.25
CA ARG A 108 5.14 16.63 4.37
C ARG A 108 5.52 16.76 2.90
N GLU A 109 6.38 17.70 2.54
CA GLU A 109 6.84 17.85 1.15
C GLU A 109 7.64 16.62 0.67
N ILE A 110 8.48 16.03 1.52
CA ILE A 110 9.17 14.77 1.20
C ILE A 110 8.15 13.63 0.97
N ALA A 111 7.13 13.51 1.83
CA ALA A 111 6.07 12.51 1.69
C ALA A 111 5.31 12.67 0.37
N LYS A 112 4.93 13.91 0.04
CA LYS A 112 4.23 14.25 -1.21
C LYS A 112 5.06 13.90 -2.45
N LEU A 113 6.34 14.27 -2.46
CA LEU A 113 7.26 13.93 -3.56
C LEU A 113 7.40 12.41 -3.75
N ALA A 114 7.45 11.64 -2.66
CA ALA A 114 7.53 10.18 -2.74
C ALA A 114 6.23 9.54 -3.29
N LEU A 115 5.07 10.11 -2.94
CA LEU A 115 3.78 9.69 -3.49
C LEU A 115 3.66 10.01 -4.98
N GLU A 116 4.07 11.21 -5.40
CA GLU A 116 4.08 11.61 -6.82
C GLU A 116 4.93 10.68 -7.69
N ARG A 117 6.04 10.17 -7.13
CA ARG A 117 6.93 9.20 -7.80
C ARG A 117 6.37 7.77 -7.83
N LYS A 118 5.24 7.48 -7.18
CA LYS A 118 4.63 6.13 -7.08
C LYS A 118 5.58 5.03 -6.58
N THR A 119 6.56 5.40 -5.76
CA THR A 119 7.54 4.46 -5.18
C THR A 119 7.13 3.97 -3.78
N GLY A 120 6.08 4.55 -3.21
CA GLY A 120 5.62 4.29 -1.85
C GLY A 120 6.69 4.61 -0.81
N ALA A 121 6.59 3.98 0.37
CA ALA A 121 7.55 4.20 1.46
C ALA A 121 9.01 3.86 1.10
N ARG A 122 9.24 3.03 0.07
CA ARG A 122 10.59 2.71 -0.42
C ARG A 122 11.29 3.93 -1.01
N GLY A 123 10.54 4.87 -1.59
CA GLY A 123 11.06 6.09 -2.18
C GLY A 123 11.49 7.15 -1.17
N LEU A 124 11.14 7.01 0.10
CA LEU A 124 11.45 8.00 1.15
C LEU A 124 12.96 8.14 1.44
N ARG A 125 13.79 7.24 0.91
CA ARG A 125 15.24 7.26 1.06
C ARG A 125 15.98 7.75 -0.21
N SER A 126 15.27 7.92 -1.32
CA SER A 126 15.85 8.10 -2.68
C SER A 126 15.80 9.53 -3.18
#